data_AF-A0A975BQ80-F1
#
_entry.id   AF-A0A975BQ80-F1
#
_cell.length_a   1.000
_cell.length_b   1.000
_cell.length_c   1.000
_cell.angle_alpha   90.00
_cell.angle_beta   90.00
_cell.angle_gamma   90.00
#
_symmetry.space_group_name_H-M   'P 1'
#
loop_
_entity.id
_entity.type
_entity.pdbx_description
1 polymer ?
#
loop_
_entity_poly.entity_id
_entity_poly.type
_entity_poly.pdbx_seq_one_letter_code
_entity_poly.pdbx_strand_id
1 'polypeptide(L)' 'MRDKTLLFVRDYLFSEGSRKYSFHWQDVHGNCILRWDNAPHHQGVSTFPYHRHFGKEEHIQESQPMRLETVLEYIQGQRE' A
#
# COMPACT_ATOMS: atom_id res chain seq x y z
N MET A 1 -22.41 11.46 1.53
CA MET A 1 -21.83 10.72 2.67
C MET A 1 -20.34 10.58 2.37
N ARG A 2 -19.44 11.03 3.24
CA ARG A 2 -17.99 10.83 3.01
C ARG A 2 -17.72 9.33 3.10
N ASP A 3 -17.11 8.72 2.08
CA ASP A 3 -16.65 7.34 2.20
C ASP A 3 -15.72 7.28 3.40
N LYS A 4 -16.11 6.44 4.36
CA LYS A 4 -15.46 6.35 5.64
C LYS A 4 -14.27 5.38 5.52
N THR A 5 -13.33 5.66 4.62
CA THR A 5 -12.09 4.88 4.52
C THR A 5 -10.96 5.61 5.24
N LEU A 6 -9.97 4.84 5.67
CA LEU A 6 -8.81 5.34 6.39
C LEU A 6 -7.53 4.89 5.67
N LEU A 7 -6.58 5.79 5.50
CA LEU A 7 -5.24 5.49 5.00
C LEU A 7 -4.25 5.63 6.15
N PHE A 8 -3.62 4.52 6.53
CA PHE A 8 -2.49 4.50 7.46
C PHE A 8 -1.19 4.59 6.67
N VAL A 9 -0.35 5.55 7.04
CA VAL A 9 0.92 5.83 6.35
C VAL A 9 2.09 5.54 7.27
N ARG A 10 3.01 4.69 6.81
CA ARG A 10 4.35 4.53 7.37
C ARG A 10 5.35 4.68 6.24
N ASP A 11 6.24 5.66 6.34
CA ASP A 11 7.25 5.93 5.32
C ASP A 11 8.55 6.35 6.01
N TYR A 12 9.56 5.49 5.91
CA TYR A 12 10.84 5.64 6.59
C TYR A 12 11.94 5.78 5.55
N LEU A 13 12.72 6.86 5.66
CA LEU A 13 13.97 7.03 4.94
C LEU A 13 15.11 6.86 5.93
N PHE A 14 16.01 5.93 5.65
CA PHE A 14 17.16 5.66 6.49
C PHE A 14 18.39 6.44 6.01
N SER A 15 19.35 6.66 6.91
CA SER A 15 20.56 7.43 6.62
C SER A 15 21.42 6.86 5.50
N GLU A 16 21.41 5.54 5.33
CA GLU A 16 22.11 4.84 4.25
C GLU A 16 21.36 4.90 2.90
N GLY A 17 20.27 5.66 2.82
CA GLY A 17 19.49 5.90 1.60
C GLY A 17 18.44 4.83 1.31
N SER A 18 18.36 3.77 2.13
CA SER A 18 17.30 2.77 2.02
C SER A 18 15.94 3.37 2.44
N ARG A 19 14.85 2.86 1.87
CA ARG A 19 13.48 3.29 2.20
C ARG A 19 12.62 2.10 2.56
N LYS A 20 11.78 2.23 3.59
CA LYS A 20 10.74 1.26 3.92
C LYS A 20 9.40 1.96 4.02
N TYR A 21 8.37 1.41 3.41
CA TYR A 21 7.03 1.96 3.49
C TYR A 21 5.96 0.90 3.66
N SER A 22 4.82 1.35 4.20
CA SER A 22 3.55 0.65 4.24
C SER A 22 2.42 1.67 4.12
N PHE A 23 1.63 1.54 3.06
CA PHE A 23 0.45 2.36 2.84
C PHE A 23 -0.78 1.46 2.93
N HIS A 24 -1.47 1.47 4.06
CA HIS A 24 -2.58 0.56 4.34
C HIS A 24 -3.91 1.31 4.25
N TRP A 25 -4.67 1.03 3.20
CA TRP A 25 -6.01 1.60 2.97
C TRP A 25 -7.08 0.58 3.38
N GLN A 26 -7.96 1.00 4.30
CA GLN A 26 -8.98 0.13 4.89
C GLN A 26 -10.34 0.82 4.99
N ASP A 27 -11.39 0.03 5.16
CA ASP A 27 -12.72 0.52 5.53
C ASP A 27 -12.82 0.87 7.03
N VAL A 28 -13.97 1.40 7.47
CA VAL A 28 -14.23 1.71 8.89
C VAL A 28 -14.20 0.50 9.82
N HIS A 29 -14.43 -0.69 9.29
CA HIS A 29 -14.47 -1.91 10.06
C HIS A 29 -13.07 -2.53 10.20
N GLY A 30 -12.05 -1.92 9.60
CA GLY A 30 -10.68 -2.41 9.64
C GLY A 30 -10.38 -3.46 8.57
N ASN A 31 -11.27 -3.66 7.59
CA ASN A 31 -10.96 -4.56 6.48
C ASN A 31 -10.01 -3.87 5.52
N CYS A 32 -8.88 -4.53 5.23
CA CYS A 32 -7.93 -4.10 4.22
C CYS A 32 -8.63 -4.04 2.85
N ILE A 33 -8.66 -2.85 2.25
CA ILE A 33 -9.08 -2.65 0.87
C ILE A 33 -7.86 -2.91 -0.02
N LEU A 34 -6.76 -2.22 0.28
CA LEU A 34 -5.50 -2.35 -0.44
C LEU A 34 -4.35 -1.91 0.47
N ARG A 35 -3.23 -2.63 0.45
CA ARG A 35 -2.00 -2.21 1.13
C ARG A 35 -0.83 -2.30 0.18
N TRP A 36 -0.01 -1.25 0.10
CA TRP A 36 1.26 -1.30 -0.64
C TRP A 36 2.43 -1.37 0.33
N ASP A 37 3.34 -2.30 0.08
CA ASP A 37 4.50 -2.55 0.92
C ASP A 37 5.76 -2.77 0.07
N ASN A 38 6.91 -2.56 0.69
CA ASN A 38 8.21 -2.98 0.16
C ASN A 38 8.99 -3.87 1.14
N ALA A 39 8.29 -4.52 2.07
CA ALA A 39 8.91 -5.50 2.98
C ALA A 39 9.43 -6.70 2.18
N PRO A 40 10.65 -7.20 2.46
CA PRO A 40 11.32 -8.22 1.63
C PRO A 40 10.82 -9.65 1.92
N HIS A 41 9.50 -9.84 2.05
CA HIS A 41 8.90 -11.14 2.41
C HIS A 41 8.49 -11.97 1.18
N HIS A 42 8.11 -11.34 0.06
CA HIS A 42 7.50 -12.01 -1.10
C HIS A 42 8.45 -12.10 -2.29
N GLN A 43 9.51 -12.92 -2.17
CA GLN A 43 10.58 -13.07 -3.18
C GLN A 43 10.10 -13.62 -4.54
N GLY A 44 8.93 -14.25 -4.61
CA GLY A 44 8.37 -14.80 -5.85
C GLY A 44 7.67 -13.77 -6.75
N VAL A 45 7.55 -12.52 -6.32
CA VAL A 45 6.93 -11.43 -7.09
C VAL A 45 8.00 -10.81 -8.01
N SER A 46 7.70 -10.59 -9.31
CA SER A 46 8.72 -10.07 -10.24
C SER A 46 9.20 -8.66 -9.89
N THR A 47 8.34 -7.88 -9.22
CA THR A 47 8.63 -6.54 -8.71
C THR A 47 9.26 -6.53 -7.33
N PHE A 48 9.82 -7.64 -6.83
CA PHE A 48 10.42 -7.71 -5.50
C PHE A 48 11.38 -6.53 -5.21
N PRO A 49 11.29 -5.88 -4.03
CA PRO A 49 10.43 -6.23 -2.89
C PRO A 49 9.03 -5.58 -2.93
N TYR A 50 8.72 -4.82 -3.99
CA TYR A 50 7.49 -4.06 -4.11
C TYR A 50 6.31 -4.96 -4.43
N HIS A 51 5.26 -4.87 -3.61
CA HIS A 51 4.04 -5.63 -3.78
C HIS A 51 2.87 -4.88 -3.18
N ARG A 52 1.66 -5.35 -3.50
CA ARG A 52 0.43 -4.90 -2.85
C ARG A 52 -0.40 -6.09 -2.39
N HIS A 53 -1.10 -5.92 -1.28
CA HIS A 53 -2.09 -6.83 -0.76
C HIS A 53 -3.47 -6.32 -1.13
N PHE A 54 -4.36 -7.18 -1.64
CA PHE A 54 -5.72 -6.79 -2.00
C PHE A 54 -6.77 -7.72 -1.37
N GLY A 55 -7.81 -7.12 -0.82
CA GLY A 55 -8.95 -7.82 -0.23
C GLY A 55 -8.64 -8.50 1.11
N LYS A 56 -9.67 -9.16 1.67
CA LYS A 56 -9.61 -9.80 3.00
C LYS A 56 -8.61 -10.96 3.10
N GLU A 57 -8.35 -11.63 1.98
CA GLU A 57 -7.42 -12.76 1.90
C GLU A 57 -5.96 -12.31 1.70
N GLU A 58 -5.71 -10.99 1.67
CA GLU A 58 -4.36 -10.41 1.58
C GLU A 58 -3.57 -10.92 0.36
N HIS A 59 -4.28 -11.13 -0.77
CA HIS A 59 -3.68 -11.61 -2.01
C HIS A 59 -2.55 -10.70 -2.47
N ILE A 60 -1.39 -11.31 -2.73
CA ILE A 60 -0.18 -10.61 -3.17
C ILE A 60 -0.25 -10.37 -4.67
N GLN A 61 -0.04 -9.13 -5.05
CA GLN A 61 0.12 -8.72 -6.44
C GLN A 61 1.36 -7.87 -6.61
N GLU A 62 1.88 -7.87 -7.84
CA GLU A 62 2.97 -7.01 -8.25
C GLU A 62 2.57 -5.54 -8.11
N SER A 63 3.56 -4.71 -7.79
CA SER A 63 3.36 -3.28 -7.67
C SER A 63 4.63 -2.54 -8.03
N GLN A 64 4.47 -1.34 -8.59
CA GLN A 64 5.59 -0.42 -8.73
C GLN A 64 5.99 0.16 -7.36
N PRO A 65 7.19 0.70 -7.21
CA PRO A 65 7.55 1.47 -6.02
C PRO A 65 6.56 2.63 -5.83
N MET A 66 5.91 2.68 -4.67
CA MET A 66 4.87 3.67 -4.41
C MET A 66 5.38 4.86 -3.60
N ARG A 67 4.85 6.04 -3.91
CA ARG A 67 4.97 7.25 -3.08
C ARG A 67 3.60 7.63 -2.52
N LEU A 68 3.58 8.44 -1.46
CA LEU A 68 2.32 8.86 -0.84
C LEU A 68 1.42 9.61 -1.84
N GLU A 69 2.00 10.45 -2.69
CA GLU A 69 1.24 11.22 -3.68
C GLU A 69 0.50 10.31 -4.66
N THR A 70 1.19 9.31 -5.22
CA THR A 70 0.61 8.32 -6.13
C THR A 70 -0.48 7.48 -5.46
N VAL A 71 -0.32 7.15 -4.17
CA VAL A 71 -1.35 6.45 -3.40
C VAL A 71 -2.60 7.32 -3.22
N LEU A 72 -2.42 8.61 -2.90
CA LEU A 72 -3.54 9.54 -2.74
C LEU A 72 -4.28 9.77 -4.06
N GLU A 73 -3.56 9.92 -5.17
CA GLU A 73 -4.12 10.01 -6.52
C GLU A 73 -4.94 8.77 -6.87
N TYR A 74 -4.38 7.58 -6.61
CA TYR A 74 -5.10 6.32 -6.82
C TYR A 74 -6.40 6.27 -6.04
N ILE A 75 -6.35 6.57 -4.73
CA ILE A 75 -7.53 6.55 -3.85
C ILE A 75 -8.56 7.58 -4.30
N GLN A 76 -8.13 8.78 -4.70
CA GLN A 76 -9.02 9.81 -5.23
C GLN A 76 -9.76 9.32 -6.48
N GLY A 77 -9.05 8.66 -7.41
CA GLY A 77 -9.63 8.10 -8.62
C GLY A 77 -10.58 6.90 -8.40
N GLN A 78 -10.61 6.29 -7.21
CA GLN A 78 -11.60 5.24 -6.88
C GLN A 78 -12.94 5.82 -6.37
N ARG A 79 -13.06 7.14 -6.23
CA ARG A 79 -14.25 7.82 -5.68
C ARG A 79 -15.12 8.50 -6.75
N GLU A 80 -14.76 8.36 -8.01
CA GLU A 80 -15.55 8.75 -9.19
C GLU A 80 -16.39 7.57 -9.69
#